data_AF-A0A8E0S188-F1
#
_entry.id   AF-A0A8E0S188-F1
#
_cell.length_a   1.000
_cell.length_b   1.000
_cell.length_c   1.000
_cell.angle_alpha   90.00
_cell.angle_beta   90.00
_cell.angle_gamma   90.00
#
_symmetry.space_group_name_H-M   'P 1'
#
loop_
_entity.id
_entity.type
_entity.pdbx_description
1 polymer ?
#
loop_
_entity_poly.entity_id
_entity_poly.type
_entity_poly.pdbx_seq_one_letter_code
_entity_poly.pdbx_strand_id
1 'polypeptide(L)'
;MDFIRDSIRRYATIAFSQLQLIPGGNSILGISNNFYIFASIFHGLRLWRVTLIAYQAVVHMFEQLGFVRRWCISSNNLFRFVLTVRRNYRANAYHNWSHGFCVAHFAFLCFVNSQATLHNYLNDLEWLALFVGALCHDIDHPGSTNSYQIISNSDMAAVYGDDGPILEQHHVRHTMRILSSPQCDILAGLSKSETDQEKQLIQKVILATDLVEHLRIYPKIKKMCDSGFCPSDDKHPHLLLSLLATASDLSDQCKSCKNTRIATTLIYDEFFQQGDRERAMGMVPALSMDREKAFIPDLQIHFMDRIVVPCFGALTSLLPKCEPVFDAVQRNCRVWRKLIRAIRSDEIESFSTDRLLKGHYDDLMEQYEKQETNEAHRPAHND
;
A
#
# COMPACT_ATOMS: atom_id res chain seq x y z
N MET A 1 -26.86 2.22 17.49
CA MET A 1 -25.83 1.50 18.27
C MET A 1 -25.96 -0.01 18.09
N ASP A 2 -27.15 -0.60 18.25
CA ASP A 2 -27.33 -2.07 18.15
C ASP A 2 -27.19 -2.63 16.72
N PHE A 3 -27.63 -1.92 15.68
CA PHE A 3 -27.41 -2.33 14.29
C PHE A 3 -25.92 -2.37 13.89
N ILE A 4 -25.11 -1.46 14.46
CA ILE A 4 -23.67 -1.38 14.23
C ILE A 4 -22.97 -2.51 14.99
N ARG A 5 -23.33 -2.74 16.25
CA ARG A 5 -22.81 -3.84 17.06
C ARG A 5 -23.15 -5.22 16.49
N ASP A 6 -24.34 -5.37 15.89
CA ASP A 6 -24.77 -6.57 15.18
C ASP A 6 -24.12 -6.75 13.80
N SER A 7 -23.82 -5.65 13.11
CA SER A 7 -23.07 -5.69 11.84
C SER A 7 -21.60 -6.04 12.08
N ILE A 8 -21.02 -5.52 13.17
CA ILE A 8 -19.66 -5.84 13.66
C ILE A 8 -19.57 -7.29 14.13
N ARG A 9 -20.56 -7.78 14.91
CA ARG A 9 -20.63 -9.21 15.27
C ARG A 9 -20.79 -10.09 14.05
N ARG A 10 -21.63 -9.72 13.08
CA ARG A 10 -21.75 -10.46 11.81
C ARG A 10 -20.47 -10.41 10.98
N TYR A 11 -19.72 -9.30 11.00
CA TYR A 11 -18.42 -9.20 10.34
C TYR A 11 -17.39 -10.13 10.98
N ALA A 12 -17.28 -10.12 12.31
CA ALA A 12 -16.47 -11.07 13.05
C ALA A 12 -16.91 -12.52 12.77
N THR A 13 -18.21 -12.82 12.80
CA THR A 13 -18.75 -14.16 12.53
C THR A 13 -18.56 -14.60 11.07
N ILE A 14 -18.61 -13.70 10.07
CA ILE A 14 -18.39 -14.03 8.65
C ILE A 14 -16.90 -14.24 8.38
N ALA A 15 -16.03 -13.41 8.97
CA ALA A 15 -14.59 -13.64 8.95
C ALA A 15 -14.25 -14.98 9.64
N PHE A 16 -14.91 -15.31 10.76
CA PHE A 16 -14.76 -16.58 11.49
C PHE A 16 -15.41 -17.80 10.84
N SER A 17 -16.52 -17.67 10.10
CA SER A 17 -17.16 -18.82 9.44
C SER A 17 -16.44 -19.22 8.16
N GLN A 18 -15.75 -18.28 7.49
CA GLN A 18 -14.84 -18.57 6.39
C GLN A 18 -13.48 -19.14 6.85
N LEU A 19 -13.17 -19.08 8.15
CA LEU A 19 -12.01 -19.71 8.78
C LEU A 19 -12.18 -21.24 9.00
N GLN A 20 -13.37 -21.81 8.82
CA GLN A 20 -13.65 -23.25 9.08
C GLN A 20 -13.57 -24.18 7.84
N LEU A 21 -13.12 -23.69 6.68
CA LEU A 21 -13.00 -24.54 5.47
C LEU A 21 -11.62 -25.20 5.28
N ILE A 22 -10.81 -25.29 6.33
CA ILE A 22 -9.63 -26.17 6.35
C ILE A 22 -9.94 -27.35 7.28
N PRO A 23 -10.11 -28.59 6.78
CA PRO A 23 -10.31 -29.73 7.64
C PRO A 23 -8.99 -30.12 8.31
N GLY A 24 -8.95 -30.01 9.64
CA GLY A 24 -7.95 -30.66 10.50
C GLY A 24 -7.02 -29.70 11.25
N GLY A 25 -7.16 -29.63 12.58
CA GLY A 25 -6.13 -29.09 13.47
C GLY A 25 -6.67 -28.25 14.62
N ASN A 26 -6.54 -28.75 15.85
CA ASN A 26 -7.13 -28.21 17.07
C ASN A 26 -6.58 -26.83 17.49
N SER A 27 -7.49 -26.07 18.12
CA SER A 27 -7.29 -24.95 19.06
C SER A 27 -5.87 -24.74 19.61
N ILE A 28 -5.20 -23.66 19.18
CA ILE A 28 -4.19 -22.96 19.99
C ILE A 28 -4.29 -21.45 19.69
N LEU A 29 -4.52 -20.67 20.76
CA LEU A 29 -4.36 -19.22 20.80
C LEU A 29 -2.96 -18.83 20.29
N GLY A 30 -2.90 -18.19 19.13
CA GLY A 30 -1.67 -17.72 18.52
C GLY A 30 -1.91 -16.43 17.74
N ILE A 31 -1.42 -15.32 18.30
CA ILE A 31 -1.45 -13.95 17.74
C ILE A 31 -0.65 -13.86 16.40
N SER A 32 -0.02 -14.95 15.95
CA SER A 32 0.84 -15.03 14.76
C SER A 32 0.10 -15.16 13.42
N ASN A 33 -1.22 -15.41 13.39
CA ASN A 33 -1.95 -15.66 12.14
C ASN A 33 -2.64 -14.45 11.49
N ASN A 34 -2.58 -13.26 12.09
CA ASN A 34 -3.29 -12.09 11.58
C ASN A 34 -2.71 -11.53 10.26
N PHE A 35 -1.47 -11.86 9.90
CA PHE A 35 -0.84 -11.34 8.68
C PHE A 35 -1.43 -11.96 7.40
N TYR A 36 -1.82 -13.24 7.44
CA TYR A 36 -2.27 -13.99 6.26
C TYR A 36 -3.79 -13.94 6.02
N ILE A 37 -4.58 -13.73 7.08
CA ILE A 37 -6.04 -13.89 7.03
C ILE A 37 -6.74 -12.70 6.36
N PHE A 38 -6.20 -11.49 6.43
CA PHE A 38 -6.80 -10.32 5.75
C PHE A 38 -6.25 -10.06 4.35
N ALA A 39 -5.00 -10.45 4.08
CA ALA A 39 -4.33 -10.28 2.79
C ALA A 39 -4.96 -11.07 1.63
N SER A 40 -5.72 -12.12 1.96
CA SER A 40 -6.30 -13.07 0.98
C SER A 40 -7.77 -12.81 0.63
N ILE A 41 -8.50 -12.00 1.41
CA ILE A 41 -9.98 -11.92 1.31
C ILE A 41 -10.47 -10.89 0.27
N PHE A 42 -9.67 -9.88 -0.09
CA PHE A 42 -10.22 -8.70 -0.77
C PHE A 42 -10.37 -8.78 -2.29
N HIS A 43 -9.83 -9.79 -2.97
CA HIS A 43 -9.90 -9.90 -4.43
C HIS A 43 -10.86 -10.97 -4.97
N GLY A 44 -11.52 -11.75 -4.08
CA GLY A 44 -12.38 -12.88 -4.48
C GLY A 44 -13.90 -12.67 -4.38
N LEU A 45 -14.38 -11.50 -3.91
CA LEU A 45 -15.80 -11.26 -3.63
C LEU A 45 -16.38 -10.16 -4.55
N ARG A 46 -17.62 -10.37 -5.02
CA ARG A 46 -18.40 -9.39 -5.82
C ARG A 46 -18.26 -7.96 -5.26
N LEU A 47 -17.82 -7.02 -6.12
CA LEU A 47 -17.43 -5.62 -5.83
C LEU A 47 -18.31 -4.86 -4.81
N TRP A 48 -19.62 -5.08 -4.79
CA TRP A 48 -20.54 -4.36 -3.89
C TRP A 48 -20.43 -4.77 -2.41
N ARG A 49 -20.11 -6.04 -2.10
CA ARG A 49 -19.95 -6.50 -0.71
C ARG A 49 -18.59 -6.10 -0.13
N VAL A 50 -17.54 -6.13 -0.96
CA VAL A 50 -16.19 -5.67 -0.60
C VAL A 50 -16.18 -4.17 -0.27
N THR A 51 -16.95 -3.38 -1.03
CA THR A 51 -17.06 -1.94 -0.83
C THR A 51 -17.69 -1.53 0.51
N LEU A 52 -18.76 -2.23 0.94
CA LEU A 52 -19.42 -1.95 2.21
C LEU A 52 -18.52 -2.28 3.40
N ILE A 53 -17.77 -3.38 3.27
CA ILE A 53 -16.85 -3.89 4.28
C ILE A 53 -15.65 -2.95 4.45
N ALA A 54 -15.10 -2.40 3.37
CA ALA A 54 -13.88 -1.59 3.41
C ALA A 54 -14.02 -0.32 4.26
N TYR A 55 -15.08 0.48 4.08
CA TYR A 55 -15.23 1.69 4.90
C TYR A 55 -15.56 1.37 6.38
N GLN A 56 -16.30 0.29 6.65
CA GLN A 56 -16.56 -0.18 8.02
C GLN A 56 -15.26 -0.62 8.69
N ALA A 57 -14.38 -1.30 7.95
CA ALA A 57 -13.06 -1.67 8.41
C ALA A 57 -12.21 -0.43 8.72
N VAL A 58 -12.25 0.63 7.90
CA VAL A 58 -11.55 1.89 8.20
C VAL A 58 -12.05 2.51 9.50
N VAL A 59 -13.37 2.62 9.69
CA VAL A 59 -13.93 3.12 10.97
C VAL A 59 -13.46 2.28 12.15
N HIS A 60 -13.45 0.96 12.00
CA HIS A 60 -12.95 0.07 13.05
C HIS A 60 -11.45 0.24 13.32
N MET A 61 -10.64 0.45 12.28
CA MET A 61 -9.20 0.74 12.45
C MET A 61 -8.99 2.04 13.24
N PHE A 62 -9.75 3.11 12.98
CA PHE A 62 -9.74 4.32 13.80
C PHE A 62 -10.06 4.05 15.28
N GLU A 63 -11.02 3.15 15.56
CA GLU A 63 -11.37 2.75 16.93
C GLU A 63 -10.26 1.93 17.59
N GLN A 64 -9.69 0.94 16.88
CA GLN A 64 -8.63 0.06 17.38
C GLN A 64 -7.32 0.80 17.64
N LEU A 65 -7.00 1.80 16.81
CA LEU A 65 -5.87 2.71 17.03
C LEU A 65 -6.12 3.68 18.20
N GLY A 66 -7.33 3.72 18.77
CA GLY A 66 -7.69 4.56 19.91
C GLY A 66 -7.98 6.02 19.56
N PHE A 67 -7.88 6.40 18.28
CA PHE A 67 -8.02 7.78 17.81
C PHE A 67 -9.40 8.37 18.14
N VAL A 68 -10.46 7.58 17.94
CA VAL A 68 -11.84 8.01 18.21
C VAL A 68 -12.02 8.45 19.66
N ARG A 69 -11.53 7.64 20.60
CA ARG A 69 -11.64 7.94 22.03
C ARG A 69 -10.71 9.08 22.42
N ARG A 70 -9.48 9.09 21.90
CA ARG A 70 -8.44 10.06 22.28
C ARG A 70 -8.80 11.49 21.92
N TRP A 71 -9.30 11.71 20.71
CA TRP A 71 -9.63 13.05 20.20
C TRP A 71 -11.13 13.25 20.01
N CYS A 72 -11.95 12.46 20.71
CA CYS A 72 -13.40 12.60 20.71
C CYS A 72 -14.01 12.71 19.30
N ILE A 73 -13.48 11.92 18.34
CA ILE A 73 -13.89 12.01 16.94
C ILE A 73 -15.36 11.61 16.84
N SER A 74 -16.20 12.54 16.39
CA SER A 74 -17.63 12.29 16.17
C SER A 74 -17.81 11.14 15.17
N SER A 75 -18.61 10.13 15.53
CA SER A 75 -18.90 9.01 14.63
C SER A 75 -19.53 9.47 13.32
N ASN A 76 -20.32 10.55 13.34
CA ASN A 76 -20.90 11.13 12.13
C ASN A 76 -19.81 11.78 11.24
N ASN A 77 -18.89 12.53 11.84
CA ASN A 77 -17.78 13.14 11.10
C ASN A 77 -16.84 12.08 10.54
N LEU A 78 -16.49 11.06 11.33
CA LEU A 78 -15.66 9.96 10.87
C LEU A 78 -16.30 9.21 9.70
N PHE A 79 -17.59 8.89 9.80
CA PHE A 79 -18.31 8.21 8.72
C PHE A 79 -18.36 9.05 7.44
N ARG A 80 -18.67 10.34 7.56
CA ARG A 80 -18.70 11.28 6.43
C ARG A 80 -17.32 11.49 5.84
N PHE A 81 -16.28 11.57 6.66
CA PHE A 81 -14.89 11.66 6.22
C PHE A 81 -14.54 10.45 5.36
N VAL A 82 -14.70 9.22 5.87
CA VAL A 82 -14.35 7.99 5.14
C VAL A 82 -15.14 7.86 3.84
N LEU A 83 -16.46 8.12 3.87
CA LEU A 83 -17.27 8.08 2.65
C LEU A 83 -16.88 9.17 1.64
N THR A 84 -16.51 10.35 2.11
CA THR A 84 -16.06 11.44 1.25
C THR A 84 -14.72 11.11 0.62
N VAL A 85 -13.75 10.61 1.39
CA VAL A 85 -12.45 10.16 0.86
C VAL A 85 -12.67 9.11 -0.23
N ARG A 86 -13.43 8.05 0.07
CA ARG A 86 -13.78 7.02 -0.92
C ARG A 86 -14.38 7.59 -2.19
N ARG A 87 -15.35 8.50 -2.07
CA ARG A 87 -16.03 9.10 -3.24
C ARG A 87 -15.09 9.91 -4.14
N ASN A 88 -14.01 10.44 -3.57
CA ASN A 88 -13.04 11.24 -4.30
C ASN A 88 -11.87 10.41 -4.87
N TYR A 89 -11.84 9.09 -4.68
CA TYR A 89 -11.00 8.23 -5.50
C TYR A 89 -11.69 7.96 -6.85
N ARG A 90 -10.95 8.11 -7.95
CA ARG A 90 -11.44 7.81 -9.30
C ARG A 90 -11.49 6.29 -9.53
N ALA A 91 -12.21 5.89 -10.56
CA ALA A 91 -12.33 4.48 -10.96
C ALA A 91 -11.18 4.05 -11.89
N ASN A 92 -9.93 4.28 -11.46
CA ASN A 92 -8.76 3.81 -12.19
C ASN A 92 -8.50 2.31 -11.93
N ALA A 93 -7.67 1.66 -12.73
CA ALA A 93 -7.41 0.23 -12.59
C ALA A 93 -6.65 -0.10 -11.28
N TYR A 94 -5.61 0.68 -10.96
CA TYR A 94 -4.78 0.54 -9.76
C TYR A 94 -5.02 1.66 -8.75
N HIS A 95 -4.77 2.92 -9.10
CA HIS A 95 -4.82 4.08 -8.17
C HIS A 95 -6.27 4.50 -7.88
N ASN A 96 -6.97 3.67 -7.12
CA ASN A 96 -8.38 3.78 -6.77
C ASN A 96 -8.61 3.56 -5.26
N TRP A 97 -9.88 3.58 -4.80
CA TRP A 97 -10.21 3.43 -3.38
C TRP A 97 -9.66 2.13 -2.75
N SER A 98 -9.62 1.03 -3.50
CA SER A 98 -9.13 -0.25 -2.99
C SER A 98 -7.64 -0.17 -2.68
N HIS A 99 -6.86 0.52 -3.52
CA HIS A 99 -5.45 0.81 -3.25
C HIS A 99 -5.29 1.63 -1.98
N GLY A 100 -5.93 2.82 -1.90
CA GLY A 100 -5.88 3.65 -0.70
C GLY A 100 -6.30 2.93 0.59
N PHE A 101 -7.29 2.03 0.50
CA PHE A 101 -7.67 1.14 1.61
C PHE A 101 -6.56 0.16 1.99
N CYS A 102 -5.94 -0.54 1.02
CA CYS A 102 -4.87 -1.50 1.25
C CYS A 102 -3.64 -0.84 1.90
N VAL A 103 -3.29 0.38 1.46
CA VAL A 103 -2.20 1.18 2.02
C VAL A 103 -2.48 1.54 3.48
N ALA A 104 -3.66 2.10 3.78
CA ALA A 104 -4.06 2.40 5.16
C ALA A 104 -4.11 1.14 6.04
N HIS A 105 -4.58 0.03 5.49
CA HIS A 105 -4.63 -1.25 6.20
C HIS A 105 -3.23 -1.80 6.50
N PHE A 106 -2.27 -1.67 5.58
CA PHE A 106 -0.89 -2.08 5.86
C PHE A 106 -0.24 -1.21 6.94
N ALA A 107 -0.48 0.11 6.94
CA ALA A 107 -0.03 1.00 8.01
C ALA A 107 -0.61 0.57 9.38
N PHE A 108 -1.91 0.24 9.42
CA PHE A 108 -2.56 -0.34 10.60
C PHE A 108 -1.90 -1.66 11.04
N LEU A 109 -1.60 -2.57 10.11
CA LEU A 109 -0.92 -3.83 10.41
C LEU A 109 0.48 -3.61 10.99
N CYS A 110 1.24 -2.65 10.47
CA CYS A 110 2.55 -2.30 11.04
C CYS A 110 2.41 -1.85 12.49
N PHE A 111 1.43 -0.98 12.78
CA PHE A 111 1.15 -0.52 14.14
C PHE A 111 0.79 -1.68 15.08
N VAL A 112 -0.23 -2.48 14.75
CA VAL A 112 -0.71 -3.52 15.69
C VAL A 112 0.31 -4.63 15.95
N ASN A 113 1.16 -4.95 14.96
CA ASN A 113 2.17 -6.01 15.11
C ASN A 113 3.47 -5.51 15.75
N SER A 114 3.77 -4.22 15.65
CA SER A 114 5.00 -3.62 16.19
C SER A 114 4.74 -2.54 17.24
N GLN A 115 3.57 -2.57 17.88
CA GLN A 115 3.08 -1.52 18.77
C GLN A 115 4.08 -1.18 19.88
N ALA A 116 4.68 -2.20 20.51
CA ALA A 116 5.66 -2.01 21.59
C ALA A 116 6.92 -1.24 21.15
N THR A 117 7.38 -1.46 19.91
CA THR A 117 8.52 -0.72 19.34
C THR A 117 8.09 0.68 18.92
N LEU A 118 6.98 0.75 18.19
CA LEU A 118 6.52 1.95 17.52
C LEU A 118 6.05 3.06 18.47
N HIS A 119 5.51 2.71 19.64
CA HIS A 119 5.20 3.70 20.70
C HIS A 119 6.42 4.44 21.24
N ASN A 120 7.62 3.85 21.11
CA ASN A 120 8.87 4.52 21.49
C ASN A 120 9.44 5.38 20.36
N TYR A 121 8.93 5.25 19.13
CA TYR A 121 9.47 5.91 17.95
C TYR A 121 8.60 7.06 17.47
N LEU A 122 7.28 6.88 17.47
CA LEU A 122 6.31 7.85 16.97
C LEU A 122 5.25 8.11 18.03
N ASN A 123 4.85 9.38 18.14
CA ASN A 123 3.76 9.80 19.02
C ASN A 123 2.38 9.60 18.35
N ASP A 124 1.32 9.82 19.13
CA ASP A 124 -0.05 9.57 18.65
C ASP A 124 -0.45 10.44 17.43
N LEU A 125 -0.01 11.71 17.35
CA LEU A 125 -0.28 12.56 16.18
C LEU A 125 0.43 12.02 14.92
N GLU A 126 1.67 11.57 15.06
CA GLU A 126 2.40 10.97 13.94
C GLU A 126 1.72 9.69 13.43
N TRP A 127 1.12 8.90 14.33
CA TRP A 127 0.29 7.75 13.94
C TRP A 127 -1.02 8.12 13.26
N LEU A 128 -1.72 9.14 13.77
CA LEU A 128 -2.93 9.66 13.13
C LEU A 128 -2.60 10.14 11.72
N ALA A 129 -1.51 10.91 11.58
CA ALA A 129 -1.08 11.46 10.31
C ALA A 129 -0.67 10.39 9.31
N LEU A 130 0.06 9.35 9.74
CA LEU A 130 0.40 8.22 8.89
C LEU A 130 -0.86 7.51 8.38
N PHE A 131 -1.82 7.23 9.26
CA PHE A 131 -3.03 6.50 8.90
C PHE A 131 -3.95 7.32 7.99
N VAL A 132 -4.17 8.61 8.31
CA VAL A 132 -4.97 9.54 7.49
C VAL A 132 -4.28 9.80 6.15
N GLY A 133 -2.97 10.04 6.16
CA GLY A 133 -2.16 10.24 4.96
C GLY A 133 -2.20 9.01 4.04
N ALA A 134 -1.95 7.81 4.58
CA ALA A 134 -2.06 6.55 3.85
C ALA A 134 -3.43 6.35 3.18
N LEU A 135 -4.52 6.68 3.87
CA LEU A 135 -5.88 6.53 3.32
C LEU A 135 -6.16 7.54 2.19
N CYS A 136 -5.53 8.72 2.22
CA CYS A 136 -5.83 9.83 1.30
C CYS A 136 -4.74 10.09 0.26
N HIS A 137 -3.63 9.34 0.27
CA HIS A 137 -2.42 9.70 -0.47
C HIS A 137 -2.60 9.79 -1.98
N ASP A 138 -3.60 9.10 -2.55
CA ASP A 138 -3.91 9.04 -3.99
C ASP A 138 -5.30 9.61 -4.33
N ILE A 139 -5.86 10.43 -3.45
CA ILE A 139 -7.21 10.97 -3.65
C ILE A 139 -7.28 11.83 -4.93
N ASP A 140 -8.26 11.56 -5.77
CA ASP A 140 -8.44 12.16 -7.11
C ASP A 140 -7.31 11.87 -8.13
N HIS A 141 -6.51 10.81 -7.93
CA HIS A 141 -5.49 10.39 -8.89
C HIS A 141 -6.05 10.21 -10.32
N PRO A 142 -5.44 10.78 -11.37
CA PRO A 142 -5.97 10.75 -12.73
C PRO A 142 -5.63 9.49 -13.54
N GLY A 143 -4.89 8.53 -12.95
CA GLY A 143 -4.41 7.33 -13.64
C GLY A 143 -3.29 7.66 -14.64
N SER A 144 -2.44 8.62 -14.29
CA SER A 144 -1.28 9.04 -15.06
C SER A 144 -0.26 9.70 -14.15
N THR A 145 1.03 9.62 -14.49
CA THR A 145 2.15 10.06 -13.64
C THR A 145 2.37 11.57 -13.59
N ASN A 146 3.22 12.04 -12.67
CA ASN A 146 3.74 13.41 -12.62
C ASN A 146 4.34 13.86 -13.96
N SER A 147 5.14 13.00 -14.62
CA SER A 147 5.73 13.31 -15.93
C SER A 147 4.69 13.56 -17.02
N TYR A 148 3.57 12.83 -16.97
CA TYR A 148 2.46 13.03 -17.90
C TYR A 148 1.77 14.39 -17.70
N GLN A 149 1.62 14.84 -16.45
CA GLN A 149 1.00 16.14 -16.16
C GLN A 149 1.76 17.29 -16.83
N ILE A 150 3.09 17.23 -16.80
CA ILE A 150 3.97 18.23 -17.41
C ILE A 150 3.85 18.19 -18.94
N ILE A 151 4.07 17.02 -19.57
CA ILE A 151 4.10 16.94 -21.04
C ILE A 151 2.73 17.19 -21.69
N SER A 152 1.64 16.94 -20.96
CA SER A 152 0.28 17.21 -21.43
C SER A 152 -0.21 18.63 -21.13
N ASN A 153 0.61 19.47 -20.46
CA ASN A 153 0.23 20.80 -19.99
C ASN A 153 -1.09 20.79 -19.20
N SER A 154 -1.22 19.86 -18.25
CA SER A 154 -2.47 19.69 -17.52
C SER A 154 -2.77 20.86 -16.57
N ASP A 155 -4.05 21.02 -16.18
CA ASP A 155 -4.45 22.02 -15.17
C ASP A 155 -3.70 21.84 -13.84
N MET A 156 -3.30 20.60 -13.50
CA MET A 156 -2.52 20.35 -12.30
C MET A 156 -1.09 20.90 -12.44
N ALA A 157 -0.43 20.67 -13.57
CA ALA A 157 0.90 21.24 -13.82
C ALA A 157 0.85 22.78 -13.80
N ALA A 158 -0.19 23.40 -14.37
CA ALA A 158 -0.38 24.85 -14.33
C ALA A 158 -0.55 25.41 -12.89
N VAL A 159 -1.11 24.62 -11.96
CA VAL A 159 -1.36 25.05 -10.57
C VAL A 159 -0.16 24.79 -9.66
N TYR A 160 0.50 23.64 -9.81
CA TYR A 160 1.57 23.19 -8.89
C TYR A 160 2.99 23.45 -9.43
N GLY A 161 3.12 23.79 -10.70
CA GLY A 161 4.40 23.95 -11.40
C GLY A 161 5.04 22.61 -11.75
N ASP A 162 6.22 22.67 -12.39
CA ASP A 162 6.88 21.49 -12.99
C ASP A 162 8.02 20.91 -12.12
N ASP A 163 8.42 21.61 -11.04
CA ASP A 163 9.63 21.31 -10.25
C ASP A 163 9.38 20.40 -9.02
N GLY A 164 8.26 19.69 -8.96
CA GLY A 164 7.93 18.92 -7.77
C GLY A 164 6.87 17.81 -7.95
N PRO A 165 6.46 17.18 -6.84
CA PRO A 165 5.50 16.09 -6.84
C PRO A 165 4.07 16.63 -7.06
N ILE A 166 3.71 16.92 -8.32
CA ILE A 166 2.47 17.59 -8.75
C ILE A 166 1.24 16.88 -8.20
N LEU A 167 1.19 15.55 -8.36
CA LEU A 167 0.07 14.71 -7.94
C LEU A 167 -0.02 14.65 -6.41
N GLU A 168 1.09 14.47 -5.71
CA GLU A 168 1.09 14.40 -4.25
C GLU A 168 0.67 15.75 -3.64
N GLN A 169 1.07 16.88 -4.23
CA GLN A 169 0.56 18.20 -3.86
C GLN A 169 -0.95 18.34 -4.11
N HIS A 170 -1.45 17.74 -5.20
CA HIS A 170 -2.87 17.66 -5.50
C HIS A 170 -3.63 16.84 -4.44
N HIS A 171 -3.13 15.67 -4.08
CA HIS A 171 -3.68 14.79 -3.06
C HIS A 171 -3.71 15.46 -1.68
N VAL A 172 -2.63 16.18 -1.31
CA VAL A 172 -2.60 17.03 -0.11
C VAL A 172 -3.72 18.07 -0.14
N ARG A 173 -3.84 18.85 -1.23
CA ARG A 173 -4.85 19.91 -1.32
C ARG A 173 -6.28 19.35 -1.23
N HIS A 174 -6.54 18.20 -1.85
CA HIS A 174 -7.83 17.51 -1.75
C HIS A 174 -8.11 17.04 -0.32
N THR A 175 -7.12 16.43 0.33
CA THR A 175 -7.22 15.98 1.72
C THR A 175 -7.52 17.15 2.67
N MET A 176 -6.79 18.27 2.54
CA MET A 176 -7.00 19.45 3.37
C MET A 176 -8.38 20.07 3.18
N ARG A 177 -8.92 20.06 1.96
CA ARG A 177 -10.29 20.52 1.67
C ARG A 177 -11.33 19.66 2.37
N ILE A 178 -11.16 18.33 2.37
CA ILE A 178 -12.08 17.41 3.07
C ILE A 178 -12.02 17.66 4.57
N LEU A 179 -10.82 17.70 5.16
CA LEU A 179 -10.64 17.92 6.59
C LEU A 179 -11.14 19.29 7.06
N SER A 180 -11.14 20.30 6.18
CA SER A 180 -11.66 21.63 6.49
C SER A 180 -13.20 21.72 6.40
N SER A 181 -13.88 20.68 5.90
CA SER A 181 -15.33 20.62 5.90
C SER A 181 -15.84 20.26 7.29
N PRO A 182 -16.70 21.08 7.94
CA PRO A 182 -17.18 20.80 9.30
C PRO A 182 -17.87 19.42 9.46
N GLN A 183 -18.41 18.88 8.37
CA GLN A 183 -19.08 17.57 8.36
C GLN A 183 -18.11 16.40 8.23
N CYS A 184 -16.86 16.63 7.87
CA CYS A 184 -15.80 15.61 7.70
C CYS A 184 -14.60 15.87 8.62
N ASP A 185 -14.68 16.89 9.49
CA ASP A 185 -13.59 17.27 10.37
C ASP A 185 -13.41 16.24 11.48
N ILE A 186 -12.45 15.34 11.27
CA ILE A 186 -12.00 14.34 12.24
C ILE A 186 -10.93 14.90 13.19
N LEU A 187 -10.48 16.13 12.98
CA LEU A 187 -9.46 16.82 13.77
C LEU A 187 -10.06 17.78 14.80
N ALA A 188 -11.38 17.98 14.79
CA ALA A 188 -12.09 18.94 15.63
C ALA A 188 -11.86 18.81 17.15
N GLY A 189 -11.44 17.64 17.64
CA GLY A 189 -11.11 17.43 19.05
C GLY A 189 -9.65 17.70 19.42
N LEU A 190 -8.80 18.04 18.45
CA LEU A 190 -7.44 18.51 18.67
C LEU A 190 -7.44 19.96 19.15
N SER A 191 -6.43 20.36 19.92
CA SER A 191 -6.14 21.78 20.13
C SER A 191 -5.74 22.45 18.81
N LYS A 192 -5.76 23.80 18.78
CA LYS A 192 -5.35 24.54 17.57
C LYS A 192 -3.91 24.21 17.15
N SER A 193 -2.99 24.15 18.12
CA SER A 193 -1.58 23.82 17.86
C SER A 193 -1.42 22.39 17.31
N GLU A 194 -2.13 21.42 17.90
CA GLU A 194 -2.10 20.04 17.41
C GLU A 194 -2.75 19.92 16.03
N THR A 195 -3.82 20.66 15.75
CA THR A 195 -4.48 20.68 14.43
C THR A 195 -3.52 21.18 13.35
N ASP A 196 -2.79 22.25 13.63
CA ASP A 196 -1.81 22.81 12.68
C ASP A 196 -0.64 21.85 12.46
N GLN A 197 -0.16 21.20 13.53
CA GLN A 197 0.87 20.16 13.46
C GLN A 197 0.40 18.93 12.67
N GLU A 198 -0.81 18.45 12.94
CA GLU A 198 -1.39 17.26 12.31
C GLU A 198 -1.55 17.45 10.80
N LYS A 199 -2.01 18.63 10.36
CA LYS A 199 -2.09 18.97 8.93
C LYS A 199 -0.71 18.96 8.27
N GLN A 200 0.32 19.47 8.95
CA GLN A 200 1.69 19.42 8.44
C GLN A 200 2.23 17.98 8.36
N LEU A 201 1.91 17.13 9.34
CA LEU A 201 2.30 15.73 9.34
C LEU A 201 1.61 14.95 8.22
N ILE A 202 0.30 15.11 8.04
CA ILE A 202 -0.46 14.50 6.93
C ILE A 202 0.13 14.93 5.58
N GLN A 203 0.45 16.22 5.42
CA GLN A 203 1.11 16.71 4.22
C GLN A 203 2.46 16.01 3.98
N LYS A 204 3.30 15.87 5.01
CA LYS A 204 4.59 15.17 4.89
C LYS A 204 4.43 13.70 4.51
N VAL A 205 3.44 13.01 5.06
CA VAL A 205 3.16 11.60 4.76
C VAL A 205 2.76 11.43 3.29
N ILE A 206 1.84 12.27 2.79
CA ILE A 206 1.39 12.20 1.39
C ILE A 206 2.52 12.58 0.43
N LEU A 207 3.29 13.63 0.72
CA LEU A 207 4.42 14.00 -0.15
C LEU A 207 5.53 12.93 -0.19
N ALA A 208 5.63 12.09 0.84
CA ALA A 208 6.60 10.99 0.89
C ALA A 208 6.23 9.78 0.00
N THR A 209 5.02 9.75 -0.59
CA THR A 209 4.63 8.68 -1.54
C THR A 209 5.21 8.89 -2.93
N ASP A 210 5.74 10.09 -3.25
CA ASP A 210 6.53 10.28 -4.47
C ASP A 210 7.81 9.44 -4.39
N LEU A 211 7.93 8.46 -5.29
CA LEU A 211 9.09 7.58 -5.34
C LEU A 211 10.40 8.31 -5.69
N VAL A 212 10.35 9.46 -6.37
CA VAL A 212 11.54 10.30 -6.59
C VAL A 212 12.03 10.87 -5.27
N GLU A 213 11.13 11.40 -4.45
CA GLU A 213 11.43 11.87 -3.10
C GLU A 213 11.94 10.73 -2.20
N HIS A 214 11.30 9.56 -2.22
CA HIS A 214 11.74 8.38 -1.48
C HIS A 214 13.20 8.03 -1.80
N LEU A 215 13.55 7.92 -3.09
CA LEU A 215 14.91 7.60 -3.52
C LEU A 215 15.92 8.68 -3.10
N ARG A 216 15.51 9.95 -3.09
CA ARG A 216 16.35 11.06 -2.64
C ARG A 216 16.67 10.98 -1.13
N ILE A 217 15.71 10.58 -0.30
CA ILE A 217 15.90 10.48 1.15
C ILE A 217 16.38 9.11 1.63
N TYR A 218 16.32 8.07 0.78
CA TYR A 218 16.68 6.69 1.13
C TYR A 218 18.07 6.55 1.79
N PRO A 219 19.15 7.24 1.36
CA PRO A 219 20.43 7.15 2.05
C PRO A 219 20.38 7.56 3.53
N LYS A 220 19.50 8.51 3.88
CA LYS A 220 19.28 8.95 5.26
C LYS A 220 18.46 7.92 6.04
N ILE A 221 17.43 7.36 5.41
CA ILE A 221 16.64 6.25 5.99
C ILE A 221 17.57 5.08 6.30
N LYS A 222 18.39 4.67 5.34
CA LYS A 222 19.36 3.58 5.52
C LYS A 222 20.32 3.86 6.68
N LYS A 223 20.86 5.08 6.78
CA LYS A 223 21.73 5.46 7.90
C LYS A 223 21.02 5.36 9.26
N MET A 224 19.74 5.77 9.34
CA MET A 224 18.91 5.61 10.54
C MET A 224 18.70 4.13 10.86
N CYS A 225 18.41 3.29 9.87
CA CYS A 225 18.27 1.83 10.07
C CYS A 225 19.58 1.20 10.57
N ASP A 226 20.72 1.57 9.98
CA ASP A 226 22.03 1.02 10.34
C ASP A 226 22.49 1.45 11.75
N SER A 227 22.10 2.67 12.18
CA SER A 227 22.49 3.24 13.49
C SER A 227 21.46 2.96 14.60
N GLY A 228 20.27 2.47 14.23
CA GLY A 228 19.10 2.40 15.10
C GLY A 228 18.34 3.72 15.21
N PHE A 229 17.03 3.61 15.44
CA PHE A 229 16.18 4.78 15.68
C PHE A 229 16.57 5.48 16.98
N CYS A 230 16.88 6.77 16.89
CA CYS A 230 17.21 7.65 18.01
C CYS A 230 16.08 8.69 18.22
N PRO A 231 15.30 8.62 19.32
CA PRO A 231 14.20 9.56 19.58
C PRO A 231 14.64 11.03 19.80
N SER A 232 15.91 11.27 20.13
CA SER A 232 16.43 12.64 20.30
C SER A 232 16.91 13.28 19.00
N ASP A 233 17.00 12.52 17.90
CA ASP A 233 17.24 13.07 16.56
C ASP A 233 15.90 13.54 15.96
N ASP A 234 15.78 14.84 15.73
CA ASP A 234 14.58 15.50 15.26
C ASP A 234 14.13 15.07 13.84
N LYS A 235 15.03 14.42 13.07
CA LYS A 235 14.74 13.94 11.71
C LYS A 235 14.23 12.51 11.69
N HIS A 236 14.59 11.68 12.67
CA HIS A 236 14.25 10.27 12.67
C HIS A 236 12.75 9.99 12.59
N PRO A 237 11.86 10.67 13.35
CA PRO A 237 10.42 10.47 13.20
C PRO A 237 9.93 10.71 11.77
N HIS A 238 10.41 11.76 11.11
CA HIS A 238 10.03 12.05 9.73
C HIS A 238 10.55 11.00 8.74
N LEU A 239 11.80 10.54 8.90
CA LEU A 239 12.36 9.48 8.05
C LEU A 239 11.61 8.15 8.23
N LEU A 240 11.22 7.81 9.46
CA LEU A 240 10.42 6.63 9.76
C LEU A 240 9.00 6.74 9.20
N LEU A 241 8.34 7.89 9.34
CA LEU A 241 7.03 8.14 8.72
C LEU A 241 7.10 7.98 7.21
N SER A 242 8.15 8.52 6.56
CA SER A 242 8.35 8.41 5.12
C SER A 242 8.56 6.94 4.70
N LEU A 243 9.37 6.18 5.45
CA LEU A 243 9.57 4.75 5.20
C LEU A 243 8.27 3.95 5.36
N LEU A 244 7.50 4.20 6.42
CA LEU A 244 6.22 3.53 6.67
C LEU A 244 5.19 3.86 5.59
N ALA A 245 5.14 5.11 5.13
CA ALA A 245 4.27 5.54 4.04
C ALA A 245 4.61 4.79 2.75
N THR A 246 5.88 4.81 2.31
CA THR A 246 6.31 4.10 1.10
C THR A 246 6.11 2.58 1.24
N ALA A 247 6.45 1.97 2.37
CA ALA A 247 6.25 0.53 2.55
C ALA A 247 4.76 0.14 2.53
N SER A 248 3.88 1.02 3.03
CA SER A 248 2.44 0.82 2.96
C SER A 248 1.93 0.90 1.53
N ASP A 249 2.42 1.88 0.78
CA ASP A 249 2.07 2.11 -0.62
C ASP A 249 2.50 0.92 -1.50
N LEU A 250 3.69 0.37 -1.23
CA LEU A 250 4.24 -0.78 -1.94
C LEU A 250 3.77 -2.15 -1.40
N SER A 251 2.79 -2.18 -0.49
CA SER A 251 2.45 -3.39 0.26
C SER A 251 1.78 -4.50 -0.55
N ASP A 252 1.35 -4.25 -1.79
CA ASP A 252 0.89 -5.32 -2.68
C ASP A 252 2.01 -6.32 -3.01
N GLN A 253 3.27 -5.86 -2.98
CA GLN A 253 4.44 -6.70 -3.29
C GLN A 253 4.77 -7.70 -2.18
N CYS A 254 4.16 -7.56 -1.00
CA CYS A 254 4.34 -8.47 0.13
C CYS A 254 3.18 -9.48 0.27
N LYS A 255 2.26 -9.53 -0.70
CA LYS A 255 1.13 -10.48 -0.71
C LYS A 255 1.54 -11.78 -1.41
N SER A 256 0.59 -12.69 -1.59
CA SER A 256 0.82 -13.89 -2.41
C SER A 256 1.26 -13.53 -3.83
N CYS A 257 1.90 -14.48 -4.52
CA CYS A 257 2.34 -14.25 -5.89
C CYS A 257 1.16 -13.87 -6.82
N LYS A 258 0.01 -14.53 -6.63
CA LYS A 258 -1.24 -14.22 -7.35
C LYS A 258 -1.65 -12.75 -7.18
N ASN A 259 -1.67 -12.26 -5.94
CA ASN A 259 -2.05 -10.87 -5.66
C ASN A 259 -1.03 -9.89 -6.27
N THR A 260 0.27 -10.19 -6.14
CA THR A 260 1.32 -9.37 -6.74
C THR A 260 1.17 -9.29 -8.27
N ARG A 261 0.83 -10.39 -8.93
CA ARG A 261 0.59 -10.43 -10.38
C ARG A 261 -0.70 -9.70 -10.79
N ILE A 262 -1.76 -9.78 -9.98
CA ILE A 262 -2.97 -8.96 -10.18
C ILE A 262 -2.64 -7.47 -10.06
N ALA A 263 -1.97 -7.04 -8.99
CA ALA A 263 -1.53 -5.65 -8.83
C ALA A 263 -0.66 -5.19 -10.02
N THR A 264 0.29 -6.02 -10.44
CA THR A 264 1.12 -5.78 -11.64
C THR A 264 0.24 -5.55 -12.87
N THR A 265 -0.82 -6.34 -13.05
CA THR A 265 -1.75 -6.16 -14.19
C THR A 265 -2.46 -4.83 -14.16
N LEU A 266 -2.96 -4.43 -13.00
CA LEU A 266 -3.68 -3.17 -12.82
C LEU A 266 -2.76 -1.97 -13.07
N ILE A 267 -1.50 -2.03 -12.60
CA ILE A 267 -0.49 -0.99 -12.83
C ILE A 267 -0.19 -0.86 -14.33
N TYR A 268 0.07 -1.98 -15.02
CA TYR A 268 0.39 -1.94 -16.44
C TYR A 268 -0.80 -1.58 -17.32
N ASP A 269 -2.03 -1.87 -16.91
CA ASP A 269 -3.22 -1.35 -17.59
C ASP A 269 -3.24 0.19 -17.57
N GLU A 270 -2.97 0.82 -16.42
CA GLU A 270 -2.85 2.28 -16.34
C GLU A 270 -1.66 2.82 -17.14
N PHE A 271 -0.48 2.21 -16.99
CA PHE A 271 0.73 2.66 -17.68
C PHE A 271 0.56 2.57 -19.20
N PHE A 272 -0.05 1.51 -19.71
CA PHE A 272 -0.29 1.36 -21.14
C PHE A 272 -1.37 2.30 -21.65
N GLN A 273 -2.40 2.59 -20.85
CA GLN A 273 -3.37 3.64 -21.19
C GLN A 273 -2.70 5.02 -21.26
N GLN A 274 -1.78 5.33 -20.35
CA GLN A 274 -0.99 6.57 -20.43
C GLN A 274 -0.11 6.57 -21.68
N GLY A 275 0.63 5.49 -21.95
CA GLY A 275 1.52 5.40 -23.10
C GLY A 275 0.81 5.52 -24.45
N ASP A 276 -0.44 5.04 -24.55
CA ASP A 276 -1.25 5.25 -25.74
C ASP A 276 -1.68 6.71 -25.93
N ARG A 277 -1.99 7.42 -24.84
CA ARG A 277 -2.27 8.86 -24.88
C ARG A 277 -1.02 9.65 -25.27
N GLU A 278 0.15 9.29 -24.73
CA GLU A 278 1.44 9.89 -25.10
C GLU A 278 1.72 9.70 -26.60
N ARG A 279 1.53 8.49 -27.12
CA ARG A 279 1.67 8.20 -28.55
C ARG A 279 0.70 9.02 -29.41
N ALA A 280 -0.55 9.19 -28.96
CA ALA A 280 -1.54 10.03 -29.64
C ALA A 280 -1.17 11.53 -29.65
N MET A 281 -0.37 11.99 -28.69
CA MET A 281 0.22 13.34 -28.65
C MET A 281 1.51 13.45 -29.47
N GLY A 282 1.95 12.38 -30.16
CA GLY A 282 3.20 12.36 -30.93
C GLY A 282 4.45 12.16 -30.08
N MET A 283 4.31 11.76 -28.81
CA MET A 283 5.41 11.49 -27.89
C MET A 283 5.82 10.02 -27.93
N VAL A 284 7.08 9.74 -27.59
CA VAL A 284 7.56 8.36 -27.40
C VAL A 284 7.38 7.97 -25.93
N PRO A 285 6.51 7.00 -25.62
CA PRO A 285 6.28 6.60 -24.23
C PRO A 285 7.51 5.92 -23.63
N ALA A 286 7.63 5.97 -22.30
CA ALA A 286 8.63 5.21 -21.57
C ALA A 286 8.47 3.70 -21.81
N LEU A 287 9.55 2.92 -21.71
CA LEU A 287 9.52 1.47 -21.96
C LEU A 287 8.46 0.73 -21.11
N SER A 288 8.23 1.16 -19.87
CA SER A 288 7.22 0.61 -18.98
C SER A 288 5.77 0.98 -19.36
N MET A 289 5.58 1.96 -20.23
CA MET A 289 4.28 2.46 -20.70
C MET A 289 4.00 2.08 -22.16
N ASP A 290 5.01 1.58 -22.88
CA ASP A 290 4.87 1.12 -24.26
C ASP A 290 4.43 -0.35 -24.32
N ARG A 291 3.12 -0.60 -24.47
CA ARG A 291 2.54 -1.96 -24.54
C ARG A 291 3.11 -2.86 -25.65
N GLU A 292 3.74 -2.27 -26.67
CA GLU A 292 4.36 -3.00 -27.78
C GLU A 292 5.80 -3.44 -27.48
N LYS A 293 6.44 -2.85 -26.46
CA LYS A 293 7.85 -3.07 -26.13
C LYS A 293 8.10 -3.57 -24.72
N ALA A 294 7.17 -3.34 -23.80
CA ALA A 294 7.31 -3.69 -22.40
C ALA A 294 7.43 -5.20 -22.21
N PHE A 295 8.60 -5.63 -21.70
CA PHE A 295 8.77 -6.97 -21.14
C PHE A 295 8.60 -6.90 -19.61
N ILE A 296 7.35 -7.07 -19.18
CA ILE A 296 6.92 -6.89 -17.79
C ILE A 296 7.79 -7.67 -16.78
N PRO A 297 8.18 -8.94 -17.00
CA PRO A 297 8.96 -9.66 -16.00
C PRO A 297 10.29 -8.97 -15.63
N ASP A 298 11.05 -8.46 -16.60
CA ASP A 298 12.30 -7.74 -16.31
C ASP A 298 12.04 -6.40 -15.63
N LEU A 299 11.03 -5.66 -16.10
CA LEU A 299 10.65 -4.39 -15.49
C LEU A 299 10.19 -4.57 -14.03
N GLN A 300 9.46 -5.65 -13.74
CA GLN A 300 9.01 -5.98 -12.38
C GLN A 300 10.19 -6.34 -11.47
N ILE A 301 11.13 -7.16 -11.94
CA ILE A 301 12.35 -7.45 -11.16
C ILE A 301 13.19 -6.19 -10.95
N HIS A 302 13.32 -5.33 -11.96
CA HIS A 302 14.02 -4.07 -11.81
C HIS A 302 13.37 -3.18 -10.72
N PHE A 303 12.05 -3.02 -10.77
CA PHE A 303 11.30 -2.30 -9.75
C PHE A 303 11.48 -2.90 -8.36
N MET A 304 11.36 -4.22 -8.23
CA MET A 304 11.49 -4.91 -6.95
C MET A 304 12.91 -4.79 -6.38
N ASP A 305 13.95 -5.01 -7.18
CA ASP A 305 15.34 -4.96 -6.71
C ASP A 305 15.81 -3.53 -6.36
N ARG A 306 15.27 -2.52 -7.06
CA ARG A 306 15.71 -1.12 -6.89
C ARG A 306 14.93 -0.35 -5.84
N ILE A 307 13.67 -0.72 -5.59
CA ILE A 307 12.76 0.05 -4.73
C ILE A 307 12.20 -0.83 -3.62
N VAL A 308 11.51 -1.92 -3.97
CA VAL A 308 10.73 -2.71 -3.01
C VAL A 308 11.63 -3.42 -2.00
N VAL A 309 12.60 -4.22 -2.47
CA VAL A 309 13.51 -4.99 -1.61
C VAL A 309 14.30 -4.05 -0.66
N PRO A 310 14.92 -2.95 -1.13
CA PRO A 310 15.57 -1.98 -0.23
C PRO A 310 14.63 -1.35 0.80
N CYS A 311 13.39 -1.04 0.41
CA CYS A 311 12.38 -0.45 1.31
C CYS A 311 11.96 -1.42 2.42
N PHE A 312 11.57 -2.65 2.07
CA PHE A 312 11.14 -3.64 3.06
C PHE A 312 12.31 -4.18 3.91
N GLY A 313 13.53 -4.23 3.36
CA GLY A 313 14.73 -4.52 4.15
C GLY A 313 14.96 -3.45 5.23
N ALA A 314 14.88 -2.17 4.87
CA ALA A 314 14.99 -1.07 5.82
C ALA A 314 13.87 -1.08 6.88
N LEU A 315 12.64 -1.40 6.48
CA LEU A 315 11.50 -1.54 7.39
C LEU A 315 11.76 -2.64 8.44
N THR A 316 12.18 -3.83 8.00
CA THR A 316 12.43 -4.97 8.90
C THR A 316 13.60 -4.73 9.84
N SER A 317 14.62 -3.95 9.43
CA SER A 317 15.71 -3.55 10.34
C SER A 317 15.23 -2.74 11.54
N LEU A 318 14.20 -1.90 11.38
CA LEU A 318 13.62 -1.13 12.48
C LEU A 318 12.47 -1.86 13.18
N LEU A 319 11.72 -2.67 12.42
CA LEU A 319 10.56 -3.41 12.88
C LEU A 319 10.76 -4.90 12.61
N PRO A 320 11.49 -5.65 13.46
CA PRO A 320 11.76 -7.07 13.23
C PRO A 320 10.51 -7.93 13.08
N LYS A 321 9.37 -7.50 13.65
CA LYS A 321 8.06 -8.17 13.48
C LYS A 321 7.54 -8.11 12.04
N CYS A 322 8.12 -7.29 11.18
CA CYS A 322 7.84 -7.24 9.74
C CYS A 322 8.67 -8.24 8.91
N GLU A 323 9.49 -9.09 9.52
CA GLU A 323 10.28 -10.12 8.82
C GLU A 323 9.44 -11.00 7.86
N PRO A 324 8.25 -11.52 8.25
CA PRO A 324 7.41 -12.30 7.31
C PRO A 324 6.98 -11.52 6.06
N VAL A 325 6.90 -10.18 6.17
CA VAL A 325 6.57 -9.29 5.06
C VAL A 325 7.72 -9.25 4.07
N PHE A 326 8.94 -9.10 4.58
CA PHE A 326 10.14 -9.05 3.75
C PHE A 326 10.41 -10.39 3.09
N ASP A 327 10.21 -11.50 3.81
CA ASP A 327 10.29 -12.84 3.24
C ASP A 327 9.33 -13.04 2.07
N ALA A 328 8.10 -12.52 2.18
CA ALA A 328 7.12 -12.57 1.10
C ALA A 328 7.59 -11.77 -0.13
N VAL A 329 8.13 -10.56 0.07
CA VAL A 329 8.73 -9.76 -1.01
C VAL A 329 9.85 -10.54 -1.70
N GLN A 330 10.79 -11.09 -0.94
CA GLN A 330 11.90 -11.85 -1.50
C GLN A 330 11.42 -13.10 -2.26
N ARG A 331 10.41 -13.80 -1.74
CA ARG A 331 9.78 -14.95 -2.39
C ARG A 331 9.18 -14.54 -3.74
N ASN A 332 8.42 -13.45 -3.77
CA ASN A 332 7.85 -12.92 -5.02
C ASN A 332 8.96 -12.55 -6.02
N CYS A 333 10.07 -11.96 -5.58
CA CYS A 333 11.24 -11.73 -6.47
C CYS A 333 11.78 -13.05 -7.05
N ARG A 334 11.89 -14.12 -6.24
CA ARG A 334 12.37 -15.42 -6.71
C ARG A 334 11.41 -16.05 -7.71
N VAL A 335 10.10 -15.93 -7.50
CA VAL A 335 9.07 -16.42 -8.45
C VAL A 335 9.17 -15.67 -9.78
N TRP A 336 9.27 -14.34 -9.78
CA TRP A 336 9.46 -13.56 -11.01
C TRP A 336 10.76 -13.94 -11.74
N ARG A 337 11.86 -14.18 -11.01
CA ARG A 337 13.11 -14.67 -11.62
C ARG A 337 12.99 -16.07 -12.21
N LYS A 338 12.26 -16.98 -11.56
CA LYS A 338 11.96 -18.31 -12.12
C LYS A 338 11.16 -18.20 -13.41
N LEU A 339 10.15 -17.32 -13.45
CA LEU A 339 9.40 -17.05 -14.67
C LEU A 339 10.31 -16.51 -15.79
N ILE A 340 11.18 -15.53 -15.51
CA ILE A 340 12.14 -15.01 -16.50
C ILE A 340 13.04 -16.12 -17.05
N ARG A 341 13.55 -17.00 -16.18
CA ARG A 341 14.40 -18.13 -16.60
C ARG A 341 13.63 -19.07 -17.51
N ALA A 342 12.41 -19.47 -17.13
CA ALA A 342 11.57 -20.35 -17.95
C ALA A 342 11.25 -19.74 -19.33
N ILE A 343 11.00 -18.43 -19.39
CA ILE A 343 10.80 -17.71 -20.67
C ILE A 343 12.08 -17.75 -21.52
N ARG A 344 13.24 -17.47 -20.93
CA ARG A 344 14.53 -17.38 -21.66
C ARG A 344 15.13 -18.74 -22.02
N SER A 345 14.75 -19.79 -21.33
CA SER A 345 15.14 -21.18 -21.62
C SER A 345 14.17 -21.88 -22.58
N ASP A 346 13.22 -21.16 -23.17
CA ASP A 346 12.18 -21.69 -24.07
C ASP A 346 11.29 -22.78 -23.44
N GLU A 347 11.23 -22.87 -22.10
CA GLU A 347 10.27 -23.73 -21.39
C GLU A 347 8.82 -23.20 -21.56
N ILE A 348 8.69 -21.92 -21.92
CA ILE A 348 7.42 -21.25 -22.22
C ILE A 348 7.39 -20.82 -23.69
N GLU A 349 6.98 -21.74 -24.57
CA GLU A 349 7.00 -21.58 -26.04
C GLU A 349 6.23 -20.36 -26.59
N SER A 350 5.27 -19.82 -25.83
CA SER A 350 4.37 -18.75 -26.29
C SER A 350 4.21 -17.63 -25.26
N PHE A 351 5.31 -17.20 -24.65
CA PHE A 351 5.27 -16.03 -23.77
C PHE A 351 4.76 -14.79 -24.50
N SER A 352 3.78 -14.10 -23.91
CA SER A 352 3.44 -12.73 -24.29
C SER A 352 2.97 -11.92 -23.08
N THR A 353 3.22 -10.62 -23.14
CA THR A 353 2.75 -9.67 -22.13
C THR A 353 1.23 -9.73 -21.95
N ASP A 354 0.47 -9.85 -23.04
CA ASP A 354 -1.00 -9.99 -22.99
C ASP A 354 -1.45 -11.24 -22.23
N ARG A 355 -0.82 -12.39 -22.47
CA ARG A 355 -1.11 -13.64 -21.76
C ARG A 355 -0.77 -13.55 -20.28
N LEU A 356 0.33 -12.87 -19.94
CA LEU A 356 0.72 -12.62 -18.54
C LEU A 356 -0.31 -11.77 -17.82
N LEU A 357 -0.78 -10.70 -18.45
CA LEU A 357 -1.79 -9.80 -17.89
C LEU A 357 -3.15 -10.49 -17.72
N LYS A 358 -3.51 -11.40 -18.63
CA LYS A 358 -4.71 -12.25 -18.56
C LYS A 358 -4.62 -13.42 -17.56
N GLY A 359 -3.47 -13.57 -16.90
CA GLY A 359 -3.26 -14.58 -15.86
C GLY A 359 -3.00 -16.01 -16.38
N HIS A 360 -2.54 -16.14 -17.62
CA HIS A 360 -2.26 -17.47 -18.21
C HIS A 360 -1.07 -18.20 -17.55
N TYR A 361 -0.29 -17.50 -16.72
CA TYR A 361 0.85 -18.06 -15.99
C TYR A 361 0.60 -18.14 -14.48
N ASP A 362 -0.61 -17.86 -14.00
CA ASP A 362 -0.93 -17.83 -12.55
C ASP A 362 -0.62 -19.18 -11.90
N ASP A 363 -1.10 -20.29 -12.51
CA ASP A 363 -0.86 -21.64 -11.99
C ASP A 363 0.63 -21.99 -11.93
N LEU A 364 1.40 -21.57 -12.95
CA LEU A 364 2.84 -21.78 -12.99
C LEU A 364 3.57 -20.99 -11.90
N MET A 365 3.21 -19.72 -11.73
CA MET A 365 3.78 -18.86 -10.70
C MET A 365 3.40 -19.34 -9.28
N GLU A 366 2.18 -19.83 -9.07
CA GLU A 366 1.75 -20.44 -7.81
C GLU A 366 2.52 -21.74 -7.52
N GLN A 367 2.85 -22.55 -8.55
CA GLN A 367 3.71 -23.71 -8.39
C GLN A 367 5.13 -23.30 -7.95
N TYR A 368 5.71 -22.27 -8.59
CA TYR A 368 7.00 -21.73 -8.16
C TYR A 368 6.96 -21.21 -6.72
N GLU A 369 5.90 -20.51 -6.32
CA GLU A 369 5.72 -20.04 -4.93
C GLU A 369 5.69 -21.21 -3.93
N LYS A 370 5.00 -22.31 -4.26
CA LYS A 370 4.95 -23.52 -3.41
C LYS A 370 6.33 -24.19 -3.29
N GLN A 371 7.10 -24.26 -4.37
CA GLN A 371 8.46 -24.80 -4.34
C GLN A 371 9.38 -23.98 -3.42
N GLU A 372 9.34 -22.65 -3.53
CA GLU A 372 10.10 -21.75 -2.65
C GLU A 372 9.73 -21.92 -1.18
N THR A 373 8.45 -22.14 -0.89
CA THR A 373 7.98 -22.33 0.49
C THR A 373 8.48 -23.67 1.04
N ASN A 374 8.46 -24.73 0.23
CA ASN A 374 8.93 -26.06 0.63
C ASN A 374 10.45 -26.14 0.80
N GLU A 375 11.22 -25.43 -0.02
CA GLU A 375 12.68 -25.35 0.08
C GLU A 375 13.14 -24.62 1.35
N ALA A 376 12.41 -23.58 1.77
CA ALA A 376 12.68 -22.85 3.01
C ALA A 376 12.45 -23.68 4.29
N HIS A 377 11.68 -24.76 4.24
CA HIS A 377 11.38 -25.65 5.38
C HIS A 377 12.24 -26.92 5.42
N ARG A 378 13.20 -27.10 4.51
CA ARG A 378 14.17 -28.20 4.64
C ARG A 378 15.11 -27.89 5.81
N PRO A 379 15.21 -28.75 6.84
CA PRO A 379 16.23 -28.57 7.87
C PRO A 379 17.59 -28.56 7.19
N ALA A 380 18.45 -27.60 7.56
CA ALA A 380 19.84 -27.63 7.18
C ALA A 380 20.42 -28.95 7.71
N HIS A 381 20.64 -29.91 6.82
CA HIS A 381 21.45 -31.06 7.14
C HIS A 381 22.85 -30.51 7.40
N ASN A 382 23.24 -30.49 8.68
CA ASN A 382 24.63 -30.30 9.08
C ASN A 382 25.41 -31.49 8.51
N ASP A 383 26.25 -31.22 7.51
CA ASP A 383 27.37 -32.06 7.13
C ASP A 383 28.49 -31.95 8.18
#